data_AF-A0A424YKN8-F1
#
_entry.id   AF-A0A424YKN8-F1
#
_cell.length_a   1.000
_cell.length_b   1.000
_cell.length_c   1.000
_cell.angle_alpha   90.00
_cell.angle_beta   90.00
_cell.angle_gamma   90.00
#
_symmetry.space_group_name_H-M   'P 1'
#
loop_
_entity.id
_entity.type
_entity.pdbx_description
1 polymer ?
#
loop_
_entity_poly.entity_id
_entity_poly.type
_entity_poly.pdbx_seq_one_letter_code
_entity_poly.pdbx_strand_id
1 'polypeptide(L)'
;MQKLELLGTMLIIIGVIGIIGTGYSYTLGSAVDARHVLQDSSAIIERHESSIRSTGESIESIGQPLEKTGGYMRDAGRLINLIPLVKGGDPLIEGGELLYKVGVSLHTTGSDLVATADDMHSLAENLNRLSDDIVSIMNMIHIGLGLMSVMAIFVGMGFLEIGSDRNEIKQLRREIEELKRGR
;
A
#
# COMPACT_ATOMS: atom_id res chain seq x y z
N MET A 1 -38.29 23.23 -34.36
CA MET A 1 -36.82 23.00 -34.32
C MET A 1 -36.29 22.87 -32.89
N GLN A 2 -36.69 23.71 -31.92
CA GLN A 2 -36.24 23.63 -30.51
C GLN A 2 -36.33 22.26 -29.82
N LYS A 3 -37.40 21.46 -30.06
CA LYS A 3 -37.54 20.12 -29.45
C LYS A 3 -36.48 19.10 -29.90
N LEU A 4 -35.94 19.24 -31.11
CA LEU A 4 -34.93 18.31 -31.64
C LEU A 4 -33.54 18.61 -31.08
N GLU A 5 -33.20 19.89 -30.90
CA GLU A 5 -31.93 20.29 -30.30
C GLU A 5 -31.86 19.92 -28.82
N LEU A 6 -32.93 20.14 -28.07
CA LEU A 6 -33.03 19.76 -26.66
C LEU A 6 -32.86 18.24 -26.45
N LEU A 7 -33.43 17.45 -27.36
CA LEU A 7 -33.29 15.98 -27.34
C LEU A 7 -31.85 15.56 -27.62
N GLY A 8 -31.18 16.22 -28.57
CA GLY A 8 -29.78 16.00 -28.89
C GLY A 8 -28.84 16.36 -27.73
N THR A 9 -29.07 17.49 -27.06
CA THR A 9 -28.27 17.88 -25.88
C THR A 9 -28.49 16.92 -24.71
N MET A 10 -29.73 16.50 -24.45
CA MET A 10 -30.03 15.50 -23.40
C MET A 10 -29.35 14.16 -23.66
N LEU A 11 -29.34 13.68 -24.91
CA LEU A 11 -28.70 12.40 -25.27
C LEU A 11 -27.19 12.43 -25.08
N ILE A 12 -26.55 13.57 -25.39
CA ILE A 12 -25.11 13.79 -25.17
C ILE A 12 -24.80 13.82 -23.66
N ILE A 13 -25.60 14.55 -22.88
CA ILE A 13 -25.43 14.64 -21.41
C ILE A 13 -25.59 13.25 -20.78
N ILE A 14 -26.61 12.47 -21.16
CA ILE A 14 -26.84 11.12 -20.65
C ILE A 14 -25.73 10.16 -21.08
N GLY A 15 -25.25 10.25 -22.33
CA GLY A 15 -24.16 9.42 -22.84
C GLY A 15 -22.82 9.70 -22.14
N VAL A 16 -22.50 10.98 -21.91
CA VAL A 16 -21.30 11.40 -21.17
C VAL A 16 -21.38 10.94 -19.72
N ILE A 17 -22.52 11.14 -19.03
CA ILE A 17 -22.77 10.67 -17.66
C ILE A 17 -22.70 9.13 -17.56
N GLY A 18 -23.16 8.39 -18.58
CA GLY A 18 -23.10 6.92 -18.60
C GLY A 18 -21.69 6.36 -18.74
N ILE A 19 -20.86 6.95 -19.61
CA ILE A 19 -19.45 6.55 -19.79
C ILE A 19 -18.63 6.91 -18.54
N ILE A 20 -18.90 8.08 -17.98
CA ILE A 20 -18.41 8.55 -16.68
C ILE A 20 -18.80 7.52 -15.62
N GLY A 21 -20.09 7.35 -15.32
CA GLY A 21 -20.57 6.54 -14.20
C GLY A 21 -20.17 5.06 -14.24
N THR A 22 -20.09 4.47 -15.44
CA THR A 22 -19.61 3.09 -15.59
C THR A 22 -18.11 3.00 -15.34
N GLY A 23 -17.29 3.86 -15.96
CA GLY A 23 -15.84 3.94 -15.68
C GLY A 23 -15.53 4.23 -14.21
N TYR A 24 -16.28 5.11 -13.55
CA TYR A 24 -16.13 5.41 -12.12
C TYR A 24 -16.43 4.21 -11.22
N SER A 25 -17.44 3.41 -11.55
CA SER A 25 -17.80 2.25 -10.72
C SER A 25 -16.73 1.16 -10.78
N TYR A 26 -16.11 0.94 -11.94
CA TYR A 26 -15.02 -0.03 -12.10
C TYR A 26 -13.73 0.42 -11.41
N THR A 27 -13.35 1.69 -11.52
CA THR A 27 -12.10 2.18 -10.91
C THR A 27 -12.21 2.27 -9.39
N LEU A 28 -13.32 2.78 -8.85
CA LEU A 28 -13.53 2.84 -7.40
C LEU A 28 -13.62 1.44 -6.79
N GLY A 29 -14.32 0.50 -7.45
CA GLY A 29 -14.38 -0.90 -7.03
C GLY A 29 -12.98 -1.52 -6.96
N SER A 30 -12.17 -1.34 -8.01
CA SER A 30 -10.81 -1.88 -8.03
C SER A 30 -9.86 -1.27 -6.99
N ALA A 31 -10.02 0.01 -6.61
CA ALA A 31 -9.26 0.63 -5.51
C ALA A 31 -9.63 0.03 -4.16
N VAL A 32 -10.94 -0.13 -3.93
CA VAL A 32 -11.47 -0.68 -2.68
C VAL A 32 -11.04 -2.13 -2.52
N ASP A 33 -11.08 -2.91 -3.61
CA ASP A 33 -10.59 -4.29 -3.64
C ASP A 33 -9.07 -4.33 -3.37
N ALA A 34 -8.28 -3.46 -4.00
CA ALA A 34 -6.84 -3.38 -3.76
C ALA A 34 -6.51 -3.01 -2.30
N ARG A 35 -7.25 -2.06 -1.71
CA ARG A 35 -7.14 -1.71 -0.29
C ARG A 35 -7.44 -2.89 0.61
N HIS A 36 -8.51 -3.62 0.36
CA HIS A 36 -8.84 -4.82 1.13
C HIS A 36 -7.74 -5.87 1.06
N VAL A 37 -7.22 -6.16 -0.13
CA VAL A 37 -6.12 -7.13 -0.30
C VAL A 37 -4.86 -6.70 0.44
N LEU A 38 -4.49 -5.41 0.38
CA LEU A 38 -3.32 -4.89 1.09
C LEU A 38 -3.49 -4.92 2.61
N GLN A 39 -4.68 -4.59 3.13
CA GLN A 39 -5.00 -4.65 4.55
C GLN A 39 -5.01 -6.10 5.07
N ASP A 40 -5.63 -7.02 4.32
CA ASP A 40 -5.63 -8.44 4.65
C ASP A 40 -4.20 -8.99 4.66
N SER A 41 -3.38 -8.59 3.68
CA SER A 41 -1.97 -8.97 3.61
C SER A 41 -1.17 -8.44 4.81
N SER A 42 -1.39 -7.17 5.21
CA SER A 42 -0.78 -6.59 6.41
C SER A 42 -1.16 -7.38 7.67
N ALA A 43 -2.44 -7.68 7.85
CA ALA A 43 -2.94 -8.42 9.01
C ALA A 43 -2.36 -9.85 9.07
N ILE A 44 -2.20 -10.51 7.92
CA ILE A 44 -1.52 -11.81 7.82
C ILE A 44 -0.05 -11.68 8.23
N ILE A 45 0.64 -10.65 7.75
CA ILE A 45 2.05 -10.41 8.07
C ILE A 45 2.22 -10.15 9.57
N GLU A 46 1.41 -9.29 10.18
CA GLU A 46 1.44 -9.01 11.63
C GLU A 46 1.21 -10.27 12.47
N ARG A 47 0.31 -11.16 12.03
CA ARG A 47 0.07 -12.43 12.71
C ARG A 47 1.28 -13.35 12.68
N HIS A 48 1.97 -13.42 11.54
CA HIS A 48 3.17 -14.25 11.41
C HIS A 48 4.36 -13.59 12.11
N GLU A 49 4.47 -12.26 12.06
CA GLU A 49 5.50 -11.45 12.73
C GLU A 49 5.50 -11.74 14.23
N SER A 50 4.35 -11.64 14.90
CA SER A 50 4.25 -11.93 16.33
C SER A 50 4.65 -13.37 16.69
N SER A 51 4.28 -14.34 15.85
CA SER A 51 4.68 -15.74 16.04
C SER A 51 6.19 -15.95 15.86
N ILE A 52 6.79 -15.29 14.86
CA ILE A 52 8.23 -15.37 14.59
C ILE A 52 9.01 -14.69 15.70
N ARG A 53 8.58 -13.50 16.15
CA ARG A 53 9.19 -12.77 17.27
C ARG A 53 9.17 -13.63 18.54
N SER A 54 8.01 -14.17 18.91
CA SER A 54 7.88 -15.03 20.09
C SER A 54 8.76 -16.27 20.00
N THR A 55 8.89 -16.86 18.81
CA THR A 55 9.80 -17.99 18.58
C THR A 55 11.26 -17.57 18.73
N GLY A 56 11.64 -16.41 18.17
CA GLY A 56 12.97 -15.83 18.29
C GLY A 56 13.36 -15.58 19.74
N GLU A 57 12.52 -14.86 20.49
CA GLU A 57 12.71 -14.60 21.93
C GLU A 57 12.81 -15.90 22.74
N SER A 58 11.96 -16.89 22.45
CA SER A 58 12.01 -18.18 23.13
C SER A 58 13.32 -18.91 22.86
N ILE A 59 13.79 -18.94 21.61
CA ILE A 59 15.07 -19.56 21.24
C ILE A 59 16.24 -18.84 21.89
N GLU A 60 16.22 -17.51 21.87
CA GLU A 60 17.24 -16.67 22.51
C GLU A 60 17.33 -16.95 24.03
N SER A 61 16.17 -17.05 24.68
CA SER A 61 16.06 -17.35 26.11
C SER A 61 16.60 -18.73 26.51
N ILE A 62 16.66 -19.67 25.57
CA ILE A 62 17.26 -21.00 25.77
C ILE A 62 18.77 -20.95 25.50
N GLY A 63 19.21 -20.15 24.53
CA GLY A 63 20.62 -20.03 24.15
C GLY A 63 21.51 -19.54 25.29
N GLN A 64 21.12 -18.47 25.99
CA GLN A 64 21.92 -17.89 27.07
C GLN A 64 22.20 -18.84 28.25
N PRO A 65 21.19 -19.57 28.81
CA PRO A 65 21.44 -20.58 29.82
C PRO A 65 22.36 -21.72 29.36
N LEU A 66 22.24 -22.15 28.10
CA LEU A 66 23.08 -23.21 27.54
C LEU A 66 24.54 -22.76 27.40
N GLU A 67 24.75 -21.51 26.97
CA GLU A 67 26.08 -20.91 26.92
C GLU A 67 26.75 -20.93 28.30
N LYS A 68 26.04 -20.44 29.32
CA LYS A 68 26.54 -20.44 30.71
C LYS A 68 26.80 -21.85 31.22
N THR A 69 25.89 -22.78 30.96
CA THR A 69 26.03 -24.18 31.39
C THR A 69 27.25 -24.84 30.75
N GLY A 70 27.47 -24.60 29.45
CA GLY A 70 28.67 -25.07 28.75
C GLY A 70 29.96 -24.50 29.34
N GLY A 71 29.96 -23.20 29.68
CA GLY A 71 31.06 -22.54 30.38
C GLY A 71 31.36 -23.19 31.74
N TYR A 72 30.34 -23.39 32.57
CA TYR A 72 30.50 -24.04 33.88
C TYR A 72 31.01 -25.48 33.77
N MET A 73 30.53 -26.23 32.78
CA MET A 73 30.94 -27.62 32.55
C MET A 73 32.41 -27.70 32.12
N ARG A 74 32.86 -26.76 31.27
CA ARG A 74 34.26 -26.64 30.89
C ARG A 74 35.15 -26.30 32.09
N ASP A 75 34.73 -25.35 32.92
CA ASP A 75 35.49 -24.96 34.09
C ASP A 75 35.55 -26.08 35.14
N ALA A 76 34.46 -26.82 35.32
CA ALA A 76 34.44 -28.03 36.14
C ALA A 76 35.41 -29.10 35.62
N GLY A 77 35.43 -29.36 34.31
CA GLY A 77 36.38 -30.29 33.70
C GLY A 77 37.84 -29.86 33.91
N ARG A 78 38.14 -28.57 33.80
CA ARG A 78 39.48 -28.01 34.10
C ARG A 78 39.86 -28.23 35.57
N LEU A 79 38.94 -27.99 36.50
CA LEU A 79 39.17 -28.21 37.93
C LEU A 79 39.46 -29.68 38.24
N ILE A 80 38.74 -30.61 37.61
CA ILE A 80 38.99 -32.06 37.76
C ILE A 80 40.40 -32.42 37.30
N ASN A 81 40.87 -31.86 36.18
CA ASN A 81 42.21 -32.11 35.67
C ASN A 81 43.33 -31.51 36.55
N LEU A 82 43.02 -30.60 37.48
CA LEU A 82 43.98 -30.10 38.47
C LEU A 82 44.21 -31.09 39.64
N ILE A 83 43.34 -32.09 39.80
CA ILE A 83 43.47 -33.10 40.87
C ILE A 83 44.47 -34.17 40.41
N PRO A 84 45.65 -34.30 41.05
CA PRO A 84 46.62 -35.33 40.69
C PRO A 84 45.99 -36.72 40.81
N LEU A 85 46.19 -37.58 39.79
CA LEU A 85 45.63 -38.94 39.63
C LEU A 85 44.22 -39.06 39.04
N VAL A 86 43.51 -37.95 38.80
CA VAL A 86 42.21 -37.98 38.09
C VAL A 86 42.39 -37.49 36.66
N LYS A 87 42.31 -38.40 35.69
CA LYS A 87 42.20 -38.07 34.26
C LYS A 87 40.78 -38.33 33.80
N GLY A 88 39.93 -37.32 33.92
CA GLY A 88 38.51 -37.43 33.56
C GLY A 88 37.83 -36.10 33.25
N GLY A 89 38.56 -34.98 33.25
CA GLY A 89 38.01 -33.67 32.95
C GLY A 89 37.81 -33.41 31.46
N ASP A 90 38.56 -34.08 30.58
CA ASP A 90 38.53 -33.81 29.13
C ASP A 90 37.15 -34.01 28.50
N PRO A 91 36.38 -35.09 28.80
CA PRO A 91 35.01 -35.21 28.31
C PRO A 91 34.07 -34.09 28.78
N LEU A 92 34.29 -33.55 29.98
CA LEU A 92 33.52 -32.39 30.48
C LEU A 92 33.92 -31.11 29.74
N ILE A 93 35.21 -30.93 29.45
CA ILE A 93 35.70 -29.80 28.66
C ILE A 93 35.10 -29.84 27.26
N GLU A 94 35.17 -30.98 26.58
CA GLU A 94 34.64 -31.15 25.22
C GLU A 94 33.12 -30.99 25.17
N GLY A 95 32.40 -31.64 26.09
CA GLY A 95 30.94 -31.51 26.19
C GLY A 95 30.51 -30.08 26.54
N GLY A 96 31.27 -29.41 27.41
CA GLY A 96 31.04 -28.00 27.77
C GLY A 96 31.25 -27.05 26.59
N GLU A 97 32.31 -27.25 25.79
CA GLU A 97 32.57 -26.49 24.56
C GLU A 97 31.48 -26.70 23.51
N LEU A 98 30.99 -27.94 23.33
CA LEU A 98 29.87 -28.21 22.44
C LEU A 98 28.59 -27.50 22.91
N LEU A 99 28.26 -27.60 24.20
CA LEU A 99 27.07 -26.97 24.76
C LEU A 99 27.14 -25.44 24.67
N TYR A 100 28.32 -24.87 24.91
CA TYR A 100 28.58 -23.44 24.75
C TYR A 100 28.30 -23.00 23.31
N LYS A 101 28.85 -23.71 22.31
CA LYS A 101 28.63 -23.40 20.89
C LYS A 101 27.17 -23.51 20.49
N VAL A 102 26.45 -24.51 20.98
CA VAL A 102 25.00 -24.65 20.77
C VAL A 102 24.26 -23.46 21.38
N GLY A 103 24.60 -23.07 22.62
CA GLY A 103 24.02 -21.90 23.29
C GLY A 103 24.19 -20.61 22.50
N VAL A 104 25.41 -20.32 22.05
CA VAL A 104 25.72 -19.17 21.19
C VAL A 104 24.93 -19.23 19.89
N SER A 105 24.91 -20.39 19.21
CA SER A 105 24.19 -20.55 17.95
C SER A 105 22.68 -20.30 18.11
N LEU A 106 22.08 -20.77 19.21
CA LEU A 106 20.68 -20.53 19.51
C LEU A 106 20.43 -19.05 19.82
N HIS A 107 21.29 -18.42 20.63
CA HIS A 107 21.18 -17.00 20.91
C HIS A 107 21.22 -16.15 19.62
N THR A 108 22.17 -16.39 18.73
CA THR A 108 22.23 -15.73 17.42
C THR A 108 20.98 -16.01 16.57
N THR A 109 20.55 -17.28 16.47
CA THR A 109 19.35 -17.65 15.69
C THR A 109 18.10 -16.95 16.22
N GLY A 110 17.95 -16.86 17.54
CA GLY A 110 16.85 -16.16 18.18
C GLY A 110 16.84 -14.67 17.84
N SER A 111 18.01 -14.02 17.94
CA SER A 111 18.20 -12.62 17.57
C SER A 111 17.89 -12.35 16.10
N ASP A 112 18.32 -13.22 15.19
CA ASP A 112 18.07 -13.08 13.74
C ASP A 112 16.57 -13.22 13.41
N LEU A 113 15.84 -14.08 14.13
CA LEU A 113 14.39 -14.20 14.00
C LEU A 113 13.66 -12.95 14.50
N VAL A 114 14.11 -12.34 15.60
CA VAL A 114 13.55 -11.06 16.07
C VAL A 114 13.78 -9.96 15.04
N ALA A 115 14.98 -9.87 14.45
CA ALA A 115 15.26 -8.92 13.38
C ALA A 115 14.37 -9.15 12.14
N THR A 116 14.15 -10.42 11.78
CA THR A 116 13.21 -10.78 10.70
C THR A 116 11.79 -10.32 11.01
N ALA A 117 11.35 -10.41 12.27
CA ALA A 117 10.05 -9.90 12.69
C ALA A 117 9.96 -8.37 12.59
N ASP A 118 11.03 -7.63 12.93
CA ASP A 118 11.08 -6.17 12.76
C ASP A 118 10.98 -5.76 11.27
N ASP A 119 11.62 -6.51 10.37
CA ASP A 119 11.50 -6.31 8.92
C ASP A 119 10.06 -6.58 8.43
N MET A 120 9.42 -7.64 8.94
CA MET A 120 8.02 -7.95 8.63
C MET A 120 7.07 -6.84 9.11
N HIS A 121 7.30 -6.29 10.30
CA HIS A 121 6.52 -5.17 10.82
C HIS A 121 6.63 -3.94 9.90
N SER A 122 7.85 -3.62 9.47
CA SER A 122 8.10 -2.53 8.52
C SER A 122 7.40 -2.74 7.18
N LEU A 123 7.37 -3.99 6.69
CA LEU A 123 6.63 -4.35 5.47
C LEU A 123 5.12 -4.14 5.63
N ALA A 124 4.54 -4.57 6.76
CA ALA A 124 3.13 -4.37 7.08
C ALA A 124 2.75 -2.88 7.09
N GLU A 125 3.56 -2.03 7.76
CA GLU A 125 3.36 -0.58 7.75
C GLU A 125 3.39 0.01 6.33
N ASN A 126 4.33 -0.44 5.50
CA ASN A 126 4.44 0.04 4.11
C ASN A 126 3.24 -0.39 3.25
N LEU A 127 2.69 -1.58 3.46
CA LEU A 127 1.47 -2.03 2.77
C LEU A 127 0.25 -1.20 3.18
N ASN A 128 0.12 -0.86 4.46
CA ASN A 128 -0.93 0.03 4.94
C ASN A 128 -0.83 1.43 4.33
N ARG A 129 0.38 2.01 4.31
CA ARG A 129 0.63 3.31 3.64
C ARG A 129 0.29 3.26 2.16
N LEU A 130 0.72 2.20 1.46
CA LEU A 130 0.40 2.01 0.04
C LEU A 130 -1.12 1.92 -0.20
N SER A 131 -1.84 1.22 0.68
CA SER A 131 -3.30 1.15 0.64
C SER A 131 -3.93 2.54 0.73
N ASP A 132 -3.48 3.36 1.68
CA ASP A 132 -4.01 4.72 1.86
C ASP A 132 -3.64 5.64 0.69
N ASP A 133 -2.43 5.51 0.15
CA ASP A 133 -1.97 6.25 -1.03
C ASP A 133 -2.80 5.91 -2.27
N ILE A 134 -3.12 4.64 -2.50
CA ILE A 134 -3.97 4.21 -3.62
C ILE A 134 -5.34 4.88 -3.53
N VAL A 135 -5.96 4.90 -2.35
CA VAL A 135 -7.26 5.55 -2.15
C VAL A 135 -7.16 7.05 -2.37
N SER A 136 -6.11 7.68 -1.86
CA SER A 136 -5.85 9.12 -2.04
C SER A 136 -5.70 9.51 -3.51
N ILE A 137 -4.88 8.76 -4.26
CA ILE A 137 -4.68 8.96 -5.70
C ILE A 137 -6.00 8.77 -6.47
N MET A 138 -6.76 7.72 -6.13
CA MET A 138 -8.06 7.44 -6.76
C MET A 138 -9.04 8.61 -6.55
N ASN A 139 -9.10 9.15 -5.33
CA ASN A 139 -9.93 10.32 -5.01
C ASN A 139 -9.49 11.58 -5.76
N MET A 140 -8.18 11.80 -5.89
CA MET A 140 -7.65 12.94 -6.64
C MET A 140 -7.96 12.84 -8.14
N ILE A 141 -7.75 11.66 -8.74
CA ILE A 141 -8.12 11.39 -10.15
C ILE A 141 -9.63 11.60 -10.33
N HIS A 142 -10.44 11.14 -9.38
CA HIS A 142 -11.89 11.32 -9.41
C HIS A 142 -12.29 12.80 -9.44
N ILE A 143 -11.74 13.63 -8.55
CA ILE A 143 -12.00 15.07 -8.53
C ILE A 143 -11.54 15.72 -9.84
N GLY A 144 -10.34 15.37 -10.32
CA GLY A 144 -9.78 15.91 -11.56
C GLY A 144 -10.65 15.61 -12.79
N LEU A 145 -11.07 14.36 -12.96
CA LEU A 145 -11.95 13.95 -14.06
C LEU A 145 -13.34 14.59 -13.94
N GLY A 146 -13.89 14.71 -12.72
CA GLY A 146 -15.15 15.40 -12.46
C GLY A 146 -15.10 16.87 -12.89
N LEU A 147 -14.05 17.59 -12.50
CA LEU A 147 -13.84 18.99 -12.90
C LEU A 147 -13.68 19.15 -14.41
N MET A 148 -12.93 18.25 -15.07
CA MET A 148 -12.76 18.27 -16.52
C MET A 148 -14.08 18.02 -17.27
N SER A 149 -14.93 17.13 -16.75
CA SER A 149 -16.27 16.90 -17.30
C SER A 149 -17.15 18.15 -17.23
N VAL A 150 -17.17 18.82 -16.08
CA VAL A 150 -17.90 20.09 -15.91
C VAL A 150 -17.39 21.15 -16.87
N MET A 151 -16.07 21.30 -16.99
CA MET A 151 -15.45 22.25 -17.92
C MET A 151 -15.79 21.95 -19.38
N ALA A 152 -15.78 20.67 -19.79
CA ALA A 152 -16.17 20.27 -21.14
C ALA A 152 -17.63 20.62 -21.46
N ILE A 153 -18.54 20.50 -20.48
CA ILE A 153 -19.94 20.92 -20.61
C ILE A 153 -20.04 22.44 -20.81
N PHE A 154 -19.34 23.23 -20.00
CA PHE A 154 -19.34 24.70 -20.13
C PHE A 154 -18.73 25.17 -21.46
N VAL A 155 -17.61 24.59 -21.90
CA VAL A 155 -16.98 24.92 -23.19
C VAL A 155 -17.88 24.51 -24.36
N GLY A 156 -18.53 23.34 -24.30
CA GLY A 156 -19.47 22.87 -25.31
C GLY A 156 -20.72 23.76 -25.43
N MET A 157 -21.28 24.18 -24.29
CA MET A 157 -22.42 25.13 -24.29
C MET A 157 -22.01 26.52 -24.77
N GLY A 158 -20.85 27.04 -24.37
CA GLY A 158 -20.35 28.33 -24.86
C GLY A 158 -20.16 28.37 -26.37
N PHE A 159 -19.76 27.26 -27.01
CA PHE A 159 -19.66 27.18 -28.47
C PHE A 159 -21.04 27.18 -29.18
N LEU A 160 -22.06 26.57 -28.57
CA LEU A 160 -23.42 26.59 -29.10
C LEU A 160 -24.04 27.99 -29.01
N GLU A 161 -23.81 28.70 -27.91
CA GLU A 161 -24.35 30.05 -27.70
C GLU A 161 -23.70 31.08 -28.64
N ILE A 162 -22.39 30.98 -28.87
CA ILE A 162 -21.67 31.81 -29.86
C ILE A 162 -22.12 31.52 -31.31
N GLY A 163 -22.55 30.28 -31.61
CA GLY A 163 -23.09 29.91 -32.91
C GLY A 163 -24.46 30.52 -33.21
N SER A 164 -25.31 30.59 -32.19
CA SER A 164 -26.64 31.21 -32.25
C SER A 164 -26.54 32.73 -32.47
N ASP A 165 -25.68 33.39 -31.69
CA ASP A 165 -25.46 34.85 -31.76
C ASP A 165 -24.91 35.30 -33.13
N ARG A 166 -24.05 34.49 -33.77
CA ARG A 166 -23.54 34.80 -35.11
C ARG A 166 -24.63 34.82 -36.19
N ASN A 167 -25.69 34.02 -36.04
CA ASN A 167 -26.78 33.99 -37.00
C ASN A 167 -27.74 35.16 -36.80
N GLU A 168 -28.04 35.53 -35.55
CA GLU A 168 -28.80 36.76 -35.23
C GLU A 168 -28.06 38.03 -35.68
N ILE A 169 -26.74 38.12 -35.45
CA ILE A 169 -25.93 39.25 -35.91
C ILE A 169 -25.93 39.37 -37.45
N LYS A 170 -25.92 38.25 -38.18
CA LYS A 170 -26.03 38.26 -39.65
C LYS A 170 -27.42 38.64 -40.16
N GLN A 171 -28.46 38.40 -39.36
CA GLN A 171 -29.84 38.74 -39.69
C GLN A 171 -30.10 40.23 -39.44
N LEU A 172 -29.69 40.74 -38.28
CA LEU A 172 -29.72 42.16 -37.94
C LEU A 172 -28.90 43.02 -38.92
N ARG A 173 -27.73 42.52 -39.37
CA ARG A 173 -26.91 43.21 -40.37
C ARG A 173 -27.58 43.28 -41.75
N ARG A 174 -28.44 42.31 -42.11
CA ARG A 174 -29.24 42.33 -43.34
C ARG A 174 -30.40 43.33 -43.24
N GLU A 175 -31.10 43.35 -42.12
CA GLU A 175 -32.19 44.31 -41.89
C GLU A 175 -31.70 45.77 -41.90
N ILE A 176 -30.52 46.05 -41.32
CA ILE A 176 -29.92 47.39 -41.36
C ILE A 176 -29.54 47.80 -42.80
N GLU A 177 -29.02 46.88 -43.62
CA GLU A 177 -28.71 47.15 -45.04
C GLU A 177 -29.97 47.46 -45.86
N GLU A 178 -31.07 46.73 -45.61
CA GLU A 178 -32.35 46.97 -46.28
C GLU A 178 -32.98 48.31 -45.88
N LEU A 179 -32.95 48.65 -44.58
CA LEU A 179 -33.40 49.96 -44.08
C LEU A 179 -32.57 51.14 -44.60
N LYS A 180 -31.32 50.89 -45.01
CA LYS A 180 -30.42 51.90 -45.59
C LYS A 180 -30.60 52.07 -47.10
N ARG A 181 -31.15 51.08 -47.81
CA ARG A 181 -31.51 51.18 -49.24
C ARG A 181 -32.94 51.68 -49.48
N GLY A 182 -33.82 51.58 -48.49
CA GLY A 182 -35.20 52.08 -48.55
C GLY A 182 -35.39 53.55 -48.17
N ARG A 183 -34.32 54.35 -48.08
CA ARG A 183 -34.37 55.79 -47.80
C ARG A 183 -33.61 56.59 -48.85
#